data_AF-A0A8J9WGH4-F1
#
_entry.id   AF-A0A8J9WGH4-F1
#
_cell.length_a   1.000
_cell.length_b   1.000
_cell.length_c   1.000
_cell.angle_alpha   90.00
_cell.angle_beta   90.00
_cell.angle_gamma   90.00
#
_symmetry.space_group_name_H-M   'P 1'
#
loop_
_entity.id
_entity.type
_entity.pdbx_description
1 polymer ?
#
loop_
_entity_poly.entity_id
_entity_poly.type
_entity_poly.pdbx_seq_one_letter_code
_entity_poly.pdbx_strand_id
1 'polypeptide(L)'
;MCRYQQKWNIDLKLRPFFLSGIMQGADNRPPGMVPAKATYMGKDLKRLTDMYQVPFKLPSNPAEVMFIKGSINAGRFLTAVDMNCDQYLEELTRQLFLRIYYRDEDITEPASLMSAAAKAGIPEDLAKQLLSTIKDQAVKDRLRQNTQAALDHGAFGSPTIVAHVDGKPQMFFGSDRMELMAHMLGEKWYGPLPELAKAKM
;
A
#
# COMPACT_ATOMS: atom_id res chain seq x y z
N MET A 1 -9.91 -2.01 -0.19
CA MET A 1 -10.09 -3.12 -1.16
C MET A 1 -10.06 -4.51 -0.51
N CYS A 2 -9.09 -4.88 0.35
CA CYS A 2 -9.01 -6.26 0.88
C CYS A 2 -10.31 -6.79 1.51
N ARG A 3 -10.99 -5.97 2.34
CA ARG A 3 -12.30 -6.31 2.94
C ARG A 3 -13.44 -6.53 1.93
N TYR A 4 -13.25 -6.13 0.68
CA TYR A 4 -14.26 -6.14 -0.38
C TYR A 4 -13.98 -7.20 -1.46
N GLN A 5 -12.85 -7.91 -1.42
CA GLN A 5 -12.51 -8.95 -2.41
C GLN A 5 -13.57 -10.06 -2.51
N GLN A 6 -14.26 -10.35 -1.40
CA GLN A 6 -15.31 -11.37 -1.32
C GLN A 6 -16.73 -10.78 -1.37
N LYS A 7 -16.85 -9.46 -1.55
CA LYS A 7 -18.14 -8.73 -1.56
C LYS A 7 -18.46 -8.14 -2.93
N TRP A 8 -17.44 -7.68 -3.65
CA TRP A 8 -17.56 -7.17 -5.01
C TRP A 8 -17.02 -8.19 -5.99
N ASN A 9 -17.56 -8.22 -7.20
CA ASN A 9 -17.07 -9.04 -8.30
C ASN A 9 -15.80 -8.41 -8.90
N ILE A 10 -14.69 -8.52 -8.18
CA ILE A 10 -13.40 -7.94 -8.53
C ILE A 10 -12.27 -8.96 -8.40
N ASP A 11 -11.24 -8.81 -9.23
CA ASP A 11 -9.94 -9.46 -9.04
C ASP A 11 -8.94 -8.40 -8.54
N LEU A 12 -8.66 -8.41 -7.23
CA LEU A 12 -7.75 -7.44 -6.64
C LEU A 12 -6.29 -7.83 -6.90
N LYS A 13 -5.59 -7.04 -7.73
CA LYS A 13 -4.14 -7.14 -7.89
C LYS A 13 -3.43 -6.06 -7.07
N LEU A 14 -2.65 -6.49 -6.08
CA LEU A 14 -1.74 -5.60 -5.36
C LEU A 14 -0.50 -5.38 -6.21
N ARG A 15 -0.09 -4.11 -6.40
CA ARG A 15 1.05 -3.74 -7.24
C ARG A 15 2.03 -2.89 -6.43
N PRO A 16 3.14 -3.46 -5.94
CA PRO A 16 4.19 -2.67 -5.31
C PRO A 16 4.75 -1.65 -6.30
N PHE A 17 4.73 -0.37 -5.93
CA PHE A 17 5.35 0.72 -6.68
C PHE A 17 6.12 1.66 -5.75
N PHE A 18 7.01 2.49 -6.31
CA PHE A 18 7.86 3.38 -5.53
C PHE A 18 7.33 4.81 -5.50
N LEU A 19 6.82 5.24 -4.34
CA LEU A 19 6.17 6.55 -4.18
C LEU A 19 7.09 7.72 -4.58
N SER A 20 8.37 7.72 -4.19
CA SER A 20 9.27 8.82 -4.58
C SER A 20 9.45 8.90 -6.10
N GLY A 21 9.37 7.77 -6.81
CA GLY A 21 9.36 7.73 -8.27
C GLY A 21 8.08 8.31 -8.87
N ILE A 22 6.91 8.03 -8.28
CA ILE A 22 5.63 8.65 -8.68
C ILE A 22 5.68 10.16 -8.50
N MET A 23 6.14 10.62 -7.34
CA MET A 23 6.18 12.05 -7.02
C MET A 23 7.12 12.81 -7.96
N GLN A 24 8.28 12.24 -8.27
CA GLN A 24 9.20 12.80 -9.26
C GLN A 24 8.57 12.83 -10.66
N GLY A 25 7.97 11.71 -11.11
CA GLY A 25 7.38 11.61 -12.44
C GLY A 25 6.17 12.53 -12.66
N ALA A 26 5.44 12.86 -11.60
CA ALA A 26 4.25 13.72 -11.65
C ALA A 26 4.52 15.18 -11.23
N ASP A 27 5.78 15.57 -11.00
CA ASP A 27 6.17 16.89 -10.43
C ASP A 27 5.37 17.27 -9.16
N ASN A 28 5.11 16.27 -8.30
CA ASN A 28 4.34 16.45 -7.08
C ASN A 28 5.24 16.55 -5.85
N ARG A 29 4.77 17.26 -4.82
CA ARG A 29 5.48 17.45 -3.54
C ARG A 29 4.70 16.85 -2.37
N PRO A 30 5.38 16.38 -1.30
CA PRO A 30 4.69 15.77 -0.17
C PRO A 30 3.75 16.78 0.50
N PRO A 31 2.49 16.43 0.79
CA PRO A 31 1.55 17.34 1.45
C PRO A 31 2.04 17.74 2.84
N GLY A 32 2.83 16.90 3.51
CA GLY A 32 3.45 17.17 4.80
C GLY A 32 4.44 18.35 4.80
N MET A 33 4.91 18.81 3.64
CA MET A 33 5.77 20.01 3.56
C MET A 33 4.99 21.33 3.75
N VAL A 34 3.65 21.28 3.72
CA VAL A 34 2.80 22.45 3.99
C VAL A 34 2.27 22.33 5.42
N PRO A 35 2.66 23.21 6.37
CA PRO A 35 2.33 23.05 7.80
C PRO A 35 0.83 22.89 8.10
N ALA A 36 -0.03 23.63 7.40
CA ALA A 36 -1.48 23.51 7.54
C ALA A 36 -1.99 22.13 7.11
N LYS A 37 -1.48 21.57 6.00
CA LYS A 37 -1.84 20.23 5.51
C LYS A 37 -1.30 19.15 6.44
N ALA A 38 -0.08 19.30 6.96
CA ALA A 38 0.49 18.37 7.95
C ALA A 38 -0.36 18.31 9.23
N THR A 39 -0.77 19.47 9.75
CA THR A 39 -1.64 19.59 10.92
C THR A 39 -3.00 18.94 10.68
N TYR A 40 -3.59 19.18 9.50
CA TYR A 40 -4.84 18.52 9.11
C TYR A 40 -4.69 17.00 9.06
N MET A 41 -3.65 16.51 8.38
CA MET A 41 -3.39 15.08 8.19
C MET A 41 -3.24 14.34 9.53
N GLY A 42 -2.58 14.93 10.53
CA GLY A 42 -2.49 14.34 11.86
C GLY A 42 -3.86 14.16 12.54
N LYS A 43 -4.75 15.15 12.43
CA LYS A 43 -6.12 15.06 12.96
C LYS A 43 -6.96 14.06 12.17
N ASP A 44 -6.79 14.05 10.86
CA ASP A 44 -7.57 13.21 9.96
C ASP A 44 -7.23 11.73 10.11
N LEU A 45 -5.93 11.40 10.22
CA LEU A 45 -5.48 10.04 10.50
C LEU A 45 -6.13 9.47 11.77
N LYS A 46 -6.27 10.26 12.85
CA LYS A 46 -6.98 9.82 14.06
C LYS A 46 -8.45 9.45 13.77
N ARG A 47 -9.17 10.29 13.02
CA ARG A 47 -10.57 10.00 12.64
C ARG A 47 -10.67 8.75 11.76
N LEU A 48 -9.72 8.58 10.84
CA LEU A 48 -9.66 7.45 9.93
C LEU A 48 -9.30 6.15 10.66
N THR A 49 -8.42 6.19 11.67
CA THR A 49 -8.14 5.05 12.57
C THR A 49 -9.42 4.53 13.20
N ASP A 50 -10.22 5.44 13.77
CA ASP A 50 -11.49 5.10 14.43
C ASP A 50 -12.50 4.55 13.41
N MET A 51 -12.68 5.26 12.28
CA MET A 51 -13.68 4.91 11.26
C MET A 51 -13.36 3.60 10.51
N TYR A 52 -12.09 3.36 10.17
CA TYR A 52 -11.68 2.14 9.47
C TYR A 52 -11.32 0.99 10.41
N GLN A 53 -11.24 1.22 11.73
CA GLN A 53 -10.71 0.25 12.70
C GLN A 53 -9.39 -0.38 12.22
N VAL A 54 -8.45 0.47 11.81
CA VAL A 54 -7.09 0.06 11.43
C VAL A 54 -6.15 0.66 12.47
N PRO A 55 -5.38 -0.15 13.21
CA PRO A 55 -4.47 0.35 14.21
C PRO A 55 -3.41 1.23 13.54
N PHE A 56 -3.29 2.47 14.01
CA PHE A 56 -2.35 3.43 13.46
C PHE A 56 -1.74 4.29 14.57
N LYS A 57 -0.44 4.50 14.48
CA LYS A 57 0.36 5.39 15.31
C LYS A 57 1.38 6.06 14.38
N LEU A 58 1.41 7.40 14.42
CA LEU A 58 2.43 8.15 13.70
C LEU A 58 3.83 7.79 14.28
N PRO A 59 4.85 7.55 13.45
CA PRO A 59 6.21 7.33 13.93
C PRO A 59 6.69 8.46 14.82
N SER A 60 7.57 8.17 15.79
CA SER A 60 8.16 9.20 16.67
C SER A 60 8.95 10.25 15.88
N ASN A 61 9.60 9.84 14.78
CA ASN A 61 10.28 10.73 13.84
C ASN A 61 9.81 10.50 12.39
N PRO A 62 8.68 11.10 11.97
CA PRO A 62 8.12 10.87 10.63
C PRO A 62 9.05 11.36 9.51
N ALA A 63 9.80 12.43 9.75
CA ALA A 63 10.72 12.99 8.76
C ALA A 63 11.88 12.02 8.46
N GLU A 64 12.45 11.39 9.49
CA GLU A 64 13.48 10.38 9.32
C GLU A 64 12.97 9.16 8.55
N VAL A 65 11.78 8.66 8.90
CA VAL A 65 11.17 7.52 8.20
C VAL A 65 10.92 7.85 6.72
N MET A 66 10.32 9.00 6.41
CA MET A 66 9.90 9.34 5.05
C MET A 66 11.02 9.86 4.15
N PHE A 67 11.95 10.67 4.67
CA PHE A 67 12.92 11.40 3.86
C PHE A 67 14.36 10.92 4.01
N ILE A 68 14.71 10.16 5.06
CA ILE A 68 16.06 9.66 5.29
C ILE A 68 16.14 8.16 5.01
N LYS A 69 15.32 7.37 5.71
CA LYS A 69 15.31 5.90 5.59
C LYS A 69 14.61 5.43 4.31
N GLY A 70 13.42 5.96 4.06
CA GLY A 70 12.59 5.55 2.93
C GLY A 70 12.17 4.08 3.00
N SER A 71 11.72 3.53 1.87
CA SER A 71 11.12 2.19 1.81
C SER A 71 11.60 1.34 0.63
N ILE A 72 12.73 1.70 0.00
CA ILE A 72 13.16 1.06 -1.25
C ILE A 72 13.44 -0.45 -1.09
N ASN A 73 14.07 -0.87 0.01
CA ASN A 73 14.33 -2.28 0.28
C ASN A 73 13.02 -3.06 0.52
N ALA A 74 12.10 -2.49 1.31
CA ALA A 74 10.77 -3.07 1.52
C ALA A 74 9.96 -3.18 0.21
N GLY A 75 9.99 -2.14 -0.63
CA GLY A 75 9.32 -2.13 -1.94
C GLY A 75 9.88 -3.20 -2.87
N ARG A 76 11.20 -3.41 -2.89
CA ARG A 76 11.85 -4.48 -3.65
C ARG A 76 11.53 -5.86 -3.08
N PHE A 77 11.50 -6.02 -1.76
CA PHE A 77 11.13 -7.28 -1.13
C PHE A 77 9.68 -7.67 -1.44
N LEU A 78 8.74 -6.72 -1.35
CA LEU A 78 7.35 -6.90 -1.80
C LEU A 78 7.28 -7.28 -3.28
N THR A 79 8.12 -6.66 -4.13
CA THR A 79 8.20 -6.98 -5.55
C THR A 79 8.72 -8.40 -5.79
N ALA A 80 9.73 -8.85 -5.04
CA ALA A 80 10.21 -10.22 -5.12
C ALA A 80 9.14 -11.23 -4.70
N VAL A 81 8.35 -10.92 -3.66
CA VAL A 81 7.21 -11.75 -3.24
C VAL A 81 6.12 -11.77 -4.32
N ASP A 82 5.72 -10.62 -4.86
CA ASP A 82 4.76 -10.50 -5.98
C ASP A 82 5.16 -11.36 -7.20
N MET A 83 6.45 -11.39 -7.53
CA MET A 83 6.95 -12.15 -8.68
C MET A 83 6.97 -13.67 -8.50
N ASN A 84 7.00 -14.18 -7.26
CA ASN A 84 7.32 -15.59 -7.00
C ASN A 84 6.28 -16.32 -6.12
N CYS A 85 5.55 -15.60 -5.27
CA CYS A 85 4.62 -16.15 -4.29
C CYS A 85 3.62 -15.08 -3.80
N ASP A 86 2.81 -14.58 -4.75
CA ASP A 86 1.86 -13.48 -4.52
C ASP A 86 0.82 -13.75 -3.43
N GLN A 87 0.58 -15.02 -3.07
CA GLN A 87 -0.30 -15.40 -1.96
C GLN A 87 0.13 -14.81 -0.61
N TYR A 88 1.40 -14.44 -0.42
CA TYR A 88 1.90 -13.81 0.80
C TYR A 88 1.93 -12.27 0.73
N LEU A 89 1.67 -11.69 -0.44
CA LEU A 89 1.88 -10.27 -0.71
C LEU A 89 1.00 -9.37 0.17
N GLU A 90 -0.27 -9.73 0.33
CA GLU A 90 -1.20 -8.96 1.17
C GLU A 90 -0.73 -8.91 2.62
N GLU A 91 -0.42 -10.08 3.21
CA GLU A 91 -0.08 -10.14 4.62
C GLU A 91 1.31 -9.56 4.90
N LEU A 92 2.30 -9.77 4.02
CA LEU A 92 3.60 -9.11 4.15
C LEU A 92 3.46 -7.58 4.09
N THR A 93 2.64 -7.07 3.16
CA THR A 93 2.34 -5.64 3.09
C THR A 93 1.75 -5.15 4.40
N ARG A 94 0.74 -5.85 4.95
CA ARG A 94 0.13 -5.54 6.24
C ARG A 94 1.17 -5.50 7.37
N GLN A 95 2.04 -6.51 7.46
CA GLN A 95 3.06 -6.58 8.50
C GLN A 95 4.05 -5.42 8.41
N LEU A 96 4.50 -5.04 7.21
CA LEU A 96 5.38 -3.89 7.01
C LEU A 96 4.70 -2.56 7.39
N PHE A 97 3.42 -2.37 7.04
CA PHE A 97 2.64 -1.22 7.50
C PHE A 97 2.53 -1.17 9.03
N LEU A 98 2.24 -2.30 9.68
CA LEU A 98 2.15 -2.38 11.13
C LEU A 98 3.49 -2.14 11.84
N ARG A 99 4.63 -2.47 11.20
CA ARG A 99 5.95 -2.14 11.75
C ARG A 99 6.11 -0.62 11.86
N ILE A 100 5.95 0.10 10.76
CA ILE A 100 6.14 1.56 10.73
C ILE A 100 5.04 2.28 11.51
N TYR A 101 3.79 2.05 11.10
CA TYR A 101 2.66 2.89 11.45
C TYR A 101 1.84 2.34 12.60
N TYR A 102 2.38 1.44 13.40
CA TYR A 102 1.74 1.01 14.64
C TYR A 102 2.76 0.74 15.73
N ARG A 103 3.86 0.05 15.40
CA ARG A 103 4.91 -0.31 16.36
C ARG A 103 6.12 0.63 16.35
N ASP A 104 6.22 1.56 15.40
CA ASP A 104 7.38 2.44 15.24
C ASP A 104 8.70 1.66 15.06
N GLU A 105 8.64 0.59 14.28
CA GLU A 105 9.74 -0.34 13.99
C GLU A 105 10.31 -0.14 12.57
N ASP A 106 11.59 -0.44 12.42
CA ASP A 106 12.32 -0.35 11.16
C ASP A 106 11.75 -1.28 10.06
N ILE A 107 11.92 -0.88 8.79
CA ILE A 107 11.65 -1.69 7.58
C ILE A 107 12.78 -1.61 6.54
N THR A 108 13.95 -1.07 6.86
CA THR A 108 15.06 -0.94 5.90
C THR A 108 16.05 -2.08 5.99
N GLU A 109 16.21 -2.67 7.18
CA GLU A 109 17.22 -3.69 7.45
C GLU A 109 16.74 -5.11 7.11
N PRO A 110 17.66 -6.01 6.68
CA PRO A 110 17.34 -7.41 6.40
C PRO A 110 16.59 -8.11 7.54
N ALA A 111 17.04 -7.91 8.79
CA ALA A 111 16.42 -8.51 9.97
C ALA A 111 14.97 -8.02 10.18
N SER A 112 14.70 -6.75 9.90
CA SER A 112 13.36 -6.17 9.96
C SER A 112 12.41 -6.77 8.93
N LEU A 113 12.91 -6.96 7.69
CA LEU A 113 12.15 -7.56 6.60
C LEU A 113 11.87 -9.06 6.86
N MET A 114 12.85 -9.79 7.38
CA MET A 114 12.67 -11.19 7.81
C MET A 114 11.65 -11.32 8.94
N SER A 115 11.68 -10.40 9.93
CA SER A 115 10.69 -10.38 11.00
C SER A 115 9.27 -10.16 10.48
N ALA A 116 9.09 -9.27 9.49
CA ALA A 116 7.81 -9.08 8.82
C ALA A 116 7.37 -10.32 8.04
N ALA A 117 8.28 -10.95 7.30
CA ALA A 117 8.03 -12.16 6.52
C ALA A 117 7.57 -13.34 7.40
N ALA A 118 8.22 -13.55 8.53
CA ALA A 118 7.85 -14.58 9.49
C ALA A 118 6.42 -14.37 10.03
N LYS A 119 6.06 -13.12 10.40
CA LYS A 119 4.70 -12.78 10.83
C LYS A 119 3.66 -12.94 9.72
N ALA A 120 4.08 -12.82 8.46
CA ALA A 120 3.24 -13.03 7.29
C ALA A 120 3.12 -14.51 6.87
N GLY A 121 3.74 -15.42 7.60
CA GLY A 121 3.67 -16.86 7.32
C GLY A 121 4.57 -17.32 6.18
N ILE A 122 5.51 -16.49 5.71
CA ILE A 122 6.46 -16.89 4.66
C ILE A 122 7.49 -17.85 5.29
N PRO A 123 7.69 -19.07 4.75
CA PRO A 123 8.72 -19.99 5.22
C PRO A 123 10.10 -19.33 5.23
N GLU A 124 10.91 -19.59 6.26
CA GLU A 124 12.17 -18.87 6.49
C GLU A 124 13.13 -18.97 5.31
N ASP A 125 13.31 -20.17 4.75
CA ASP A 125 14.23 -20.39 3.62
C ASP A 125 13.75 -19.65 2.35
N LEU A 126 12.44 -19.65 2.10
CA LEU A 126 11.85 -18.88 1.01
C LEU A 126 12.05 -17.38 1.24
N ALA A 127 11.82 -16.88 2.45
CA ALA A 127 12.03 -15.47 2.78
C ALA A 127 13.50 -15.05 2.60
N LYS A 128 14.46 -15.88 3.04
CA LYS A 128 15.91 -15.64 2.82
C LYS A 128 16.26 -15.60 1.33
N GLN A 129 15.75 -16.57 0.55
CA GLN A 129 15.94 -16.60 -0.90
C GLN A 129 15.42 -15.32 -1.54
N LEU A 130 14.17 -14.94 -1.30
CA LEU A 130 13.57 -13.74 -1.87
C LEU A 130 14.31 -12.48 -1.44
N LEU A 131 14.71 -12.39 -0.18
CA LEU A 131 15.45 -11.26 0.35
C LEU A 131 16.83 -11.10 -0.32
N SER A 132 17.50 -12.20 -0.68
CA SER A 132 18.76 -12.11 -1.43
C SER A 132 18.59 -11.51 -2.84
N THR A 133 17.39 -11.59 -3.44
CA THR A 133 17.13 -11.09 -4.80
C THR A 133 16.77 -9.61 -4.86
N ILE A 134 16.59 -8.90 -3.73
CA ILE A 134 16.10 -7.50 -3.76
C ILE A 134 17.04 -6.55 -4.51
N LYS A 135 18.32 -6.91 -4.66
CA LYS A 135 19.31 -6.14 -5.41
C LYS A 135 19.45 -6.59 -6.87
N ASP A 136 18.79 -7.66 -7.26
CA ASP A 136 18.84 -8.20 -8.62
C ASP A 136 18.16 -7.25 -9.60
N GLN A 137 18.66 -7.28 -10.84
CA GLN A 137 18.17 -6.39 -11.88
C GLN A 137 16.69 -6.66 -12.20
N ALA A 138 16.27 -7.92 -12.22
CA ALA A 138 14.88 -8.31 -12.48
C ALA A 138 13.88 -7.71 -11.47
N VAL A 139 14.20 -7.74 -10.16
CA VAL A 139 13.35 -7.16 -9.10
C VAL A 139 13.32 -5.63 -9.19
N LYS A 140 14.49 -5.01 -9.42
CA LYS A 140 14.58 -3.55 -9.60
C LYS A 140 13.76 -3.10 -10.80
N ASP A 141 13.84 -3.82 -11.91
CA ASP A 141 13.12 -3.47 -13.14
C ASP A 141 11.63 -3.71 -13.01
N ARG A 142 11.20 -4.79 -12.33
CA ARG A 142 9.77 -4.97 -12.05
C ARG A 142 9.21 -3.83 -11.20
N LEU A 143 9.90 -3.39 -10.15
CA LEU A 143 9.45 -2.26 -9.32
C LEU A 143 9.37 -0.95 -10.13
N ARG A 144 10.35 -0.70 -11.01
CA ARG A 144 10.34 0.44 -11.93
C ARG A 144 9.17 0.35 -12.90
N GLN A 145 8.93 -0.81 -13.52
CA GLN A 145 7.82 -1.03 -14.44
C GLN A 145 6.47 -0.80 -13.76
N ASN A 146 6.26 -1.31 -12.54
CA ASN A 146 5.03 -1.06 -11.78
C ASN A 146 4.84 0.44 -11.49
N THR A 147 5.94 1.14 -11.17
CA THR A 147 5.93 2.60 -10.93
C THR A 147 5.60 3.37 -12.20
N GLN A 148 6.19 2.97 -13.34
CA GLN A 148 5.90 3.58 -14.64
C GLN A 148 4.46 3.32 -15.08
N ALA A 149 3.95 2.10 -14.93
CA ALA A 149 2.56 1.78 -15.27
C ALA A 149 1.56 2.63 -14.48
N ALA A 150 1.84 2.92 -13.19
CA ALA A 150 1.03 3.85 -12.42
C ALA A 150 1.10 5.28 -12.99
N LEU A 151 2.28 5.78 -13.35
CA LEU A 151 2.45 7.09 -14.01
C LEU A 151 1.71 7.16 -15.36
N ASP A 152 1.76 6.09 -16.16
CA ASP A 152 1.06 6.00 -17.44
C ASP A 152 -0.47 6.06 -17.27
N HIS A 153 -0.97 5.63 -16.12
CA HIS A 153 -2.37 5.82 -15.69
C HIS A 153 -2.65 7.18 -15.03
N GLY A 154 -1.68 8.09 -14.99
CA GLY A 154 -1.81 9.43 -14.44
C GLY A 154 -1.62 9.51 -12.91
N ALA A 155 -0.99 8.52 -12.28
CA ALA A 155 -0.74 8.55 -10.85
C ALA A 155 0.12 9.76 -10.46
N PHE A 156 -0.32 10.49 -9.44
CA PHE A 156 0.43 11.61 -8.85
C PHE A 156 0.74 11.38 -7.37
N GLY A 157 0.37 10.24 -6.81
CA GLY A 157 0.64 9.90 -5.41
C GLY A 157 0.16 8.50 -5.04
N SER A 158 0.02 8.26 -3.74
CA SER A 158 -0.42 6.98 -3.19
C SER A 158 -1.52 7.15 -2.13
N PRO A 159 -2.50 6.23 -2.04
CA PRO A 159 -2.70 5.12 -2.98
C PRO A 159 -3.28 5.60 -4.32
N THR A 160 -2.88 4.92 -5.39
CA THR A 160 -3.54 4.99 -6.69
C THR A 160 -4.16 3.63 -6.97
N ILE A 161 -5.42 3.61 -7.39
CA ILE A 161 -6.18 2.42 -7.73
C ILE A 161 -6.63 2.54 -9.18
N VAL A 162 -6.38 1.51 -9.98
CA VAL A 162 -6.86 1.46 -11.38
C VAL A 162 -7.88 0.33 -11.47
N ALA A 163 -9.13 0.69 -11.74
CA ALA A 163 -10.21 -0.26 -11.98
C ALA A 163 -10.38 -0.41 -13.50
N HIS A 164 -10.35 -1.64 -14.00
CA HIS A 164 -10.65 -1.94 -15.40
C HIS A 164 -12.11 -2.31 -15.53
N VAL A 165 -12.94 -1.43 -16.09
CA VAL A 165 -14.39 -1.61 -16.24
C VAL A 165 -14.71 -1.58 -17.73
N ASP A 166 -15.37 -2.62 -18.23
CA ASP A 166 -15.63 -2.84 -19.66
C ASP A 166 -14.37 -2.68 -20.53
N GLY A 167 -13.24 -3.20 -20.03
CA GLY A 167 -11.94 -3.14 -20.68
C GLY A 167 -11.24 -1.78 -20.63
N LYS A 168 -11.83 -0.76 -19.99
CA LYS A 168 -11.27 0.59 -19.89
C LYS A 168 -10.69 0.87 -18.51
N PRO A 169 -9.45 1.39 -18.40
CA PRO A 169 -8.87 1.75 -17.12
C PRO A 169 -9.51 3.05 -16.58
N GLN A 170 -9.89 3.03 -15.31
CA GLN A 170 -10.38 4.17 -14.55
C GLN A 170 -9.49 4.35 -13.31
N MET A 171 -8.79 5.48 -13.23
CA MET A 171 -7.88 5.76 -12.13
C MET A 171 -8.58 6.53 -11.00
N PHE A 172 -8.37 6.08 -9.77
CA PHE A 172 -8.83 6.70 -8.54
C PHE A 172 -7.64 6.96 -7.61
N PHE A 173 -7.56 8.18 -7.07
CA PHE A 173 -6.55 8.56 -6.10
C PHE A 173 -7.17 8.69 -4.70
N GLY A 174 -6.52 8.09 -3.70
CA GLY A 174 -6.91 8.19 -2.29
C GLY A 174 -7.67 6.97 -1.74
N SER A 175 -7.73 6.89 -0.41
CA SER A 175 -8.48 5.85 0.32
C SER A 175 -9.97 6.16 0.46
N ASP A 176 -10.39 7.35 0.05
CA ASP A 176 -11.70 7.98 0.20
C ASP A 176 -12.52 7.96 -1.11
N ARG A 177 -12.12 7.14 -2.08
CA ARG A 177 -12.84 6.96 -3.37
C ARG A 177 -13.59 5.63 -3.47
N MET A 178 -13.62 4.83 -2.42
CA MET A 178 -14.22 3.49 -2.43
C MET A 178 -15.72 3.53 -2.76
N GLU A 179 -16.47 4.50 -2.22
CA GLU A 179 -17.90 4.63 -2.52
C GLU A 179 -18.17 5.02 -3.99
N LEU A 180 -17.37 5.95 -4.52
CA LEU A 180 -17.43 6.32 -5.93
C LEU A 180 -17.08 5.14 -6.83
N MET A 181 -16.04 4.38 -6.47
CA MET A 181 -15.70 3.14 -7.17
C MET A 181 -16.85 2.13 -7.13
N ALA A 182 -17.50 1.96 -5.99
CA ALA A 182 -18.65 1.06 -5.86
C ALA A 182 -19.77 1.45 -6.84
N HIS A 183 -20.13 2.73 -6.86
CA HIS A 183 -21.12 3.27 -7.79
C HIS A 183 -20.76 2.98 -9.25
N MET A 184 -19.51 3.24 -9.63
CA MET A 184 -19.01 3.03 -10.99
C MET A 184 -18.97 1.55 -11.40
N LEU A 185 -18.68 0.66 -10.44
CA LEU A 185 -18.69 -0.79 -10.64
C LEU A 185 -20.10 -1.41 -10.60
N GLY A 186 -21.14 -0.63 -10.28
CA GLY A 186 -22.49 -1.17 -10.04
C GLY A 186 -22.60 -2.00 -8.75
N GLU A 187 -21.63 -1.81 -7.84
CA GLU A 187 -21.48 -2.56 -6.61
C GLU A 187 -22.05 -1.83 -5.41
N LYS A 188 -22.48 -2.57 -4.38
CA LYS A 188 -23.00 -1.96 -3.15
C LYS A 188 -21.85 -1.55 -2.23
N TRP A 189 -21.84 -0.28 -1.81
CA TRP A 189 -20.97 0.21 -0.75
C TRP A 189 -21.59 -0.05 0.63
N TYR A 190 -20.85 -0.75 1.50
CA TYR A 190 -21.26 -1.11 2.86
C TYR A 190 -20.52 -0.28 3.92
N GLY A 191 -19.82 0.78 3.52
CA GLY A 191 -18.89 1.51 4.39
C GLY A 191 -17.53 0.82 4.52
N PRO A 192 -16.58 1.38 5.29
CA PRO A 192 -15.22 0.86 5.41
C PRO A 192 -15.12 -0.49 6.14
N LEU A 193 -16.18 -0.91 6.83
CA LEU A 193 -16.30 -2.14 7.61
C LEU A 193 -17.49 -2.98 7.11
N PRO A 194 -17.39 -3.59 5.91
CA PRO A 194 -18.49 -4.29 5.28
C PRO A 194 -19.05 -5.46 6.11
N GLU A 195 -18.22 -6.11 6.94
CA GLU A 195 -18.69 -7.20 7.81
C GLU A 195 -19.58 -6.72 8.96
N LEU A 196 -19.51 -5.44 9.32
CA LEU A 196 -20.38 -4.84 10.35
C LEU A 196 -21.65 -4.21 9.75
N ALA A 197 -21.73 -4.13 8.42
CA ALA A 197 -22.92 -3.64 7.75
C ALA A 197 -24.03 -4.68 7.94
N LYS A 198 -24.89 -4.42 8.93
CA LYS A 198 -26.08 -5.23 9.18
C LYS A 198 -26.80 -5.44 7.84
N ALA A 199 -27.13 -6.69 7.52
CA ALA A 199 -28.13 -6.97 6.50
C ALA A 199 -29.37 -6.18 6.91
N LYS A 200 -29.71 -5.11 6.16
CA LYS A 200 -31.04 -4.52 6.29
C LYS A 200 -31.99 -5.63 5.85
N MET A 201 -32.68 -6.23 6.84
CA MET A 201 -33.88 -7.02 6.61
C MET A 201 -34.92 -6.18 5.88
#